data_AF-A0A7X9P8Z2-F1
#
_entry.id   AF-A0A7X9P8Z2-F1
#
_cell.length_a   1.000
_cell.length_b   1.000
_cell.length_c   1.000
_cell.angle_alpha   90.00
_cell.angle_beta   90.00
_cell.angle_gamma   90.00
#
_symmetry.space_group_name_H-M   'P 1'
#
loop_
_entity.id
_entity.type
_entity.pdbx_description
1 polymer ?
#
loop_
_entity_poly.entity_id
_entity_poly.type
_entity_poly.pdbx_seq_one_letter_code
_entity_poly.pdbx_strand_id
1 'polypeptide(L)'
;PLPSGESVCAHACTPGTLSCFAGEACLGFSGGCGACVDDAASPPPRGFGEPCAVDADCLSGLCFTDGDPTRCGADCSYRYCAEPCGGAGECPEGAHCRDGVCVRGPRSDLGETCVSDADCVAGICEPDAGGLYRCVDWCTPEGACSPGYTCTGGTCWPDALRPGDPCGAWEDHCEGGRCVEYGGRLICVSDCADSGDCESGLVCVAGGDGAGVCVPPSAAVIGGGDDGCGCAVPGRGGARASLGLCLAGLLLAFRLTRRRRSR
;
A
#
# COMPACT_ATOMS: atom_id res chain seq x y z
N PRO A 1 20.84 0.17 -26.87
CA PRO A 1 20.21 -0.91 -27.66
C PRO A 1 19.90 -2.11 -26.78
N LEU A 2 18.64 -2.51 -26.73
CA LEU A 2 18.22 -3.76 -26.08
C LEU A 2 18.83 -4.97 -26.81
N PRO A 3 18.84 -6.16 -26.20
CA PRO A 3 19.24 -7.40 -26.88
C PRO A 3 18.45 -7.65 -28.19
N SER A 4 17.24 -7.11 -28.30
CA SER A 4 16.40 -7.14 -29.51
C SER A 4 16.89 -6.21 -30.64
N GLY A 5 17.86 -5.33 -30.38
CA GLY A 5 18.31 -4.27 -31.30
C GLY A 5 17.45 -3.00 -31.26
N GLU A 6 16.34 -3.01 -30.52
CA GLU A 6 15.46 -1.84 -30.38
C GLU A 6 16.07 -0.79 -29.43
N SER A 7 15.68 0.47 -29.63
CA SER A 7 16.07 1.58 -28.76
C SER A 7 14.84 2.11 -28.05
N VAL A 8 14.84 2.01 -26.72
CA VAL A 8 13.77 2.49 -25.85
C VAL A 8 14.31 3.56 -24.91
N CYS A 9 13.47 4.53 -24.56
CA CYS A 9 13.76 5.43 -23.45
C CYS A 9 13.52 4.65 -22.15
N ALA A 10 14.54 4.53 -21.33
CA ALA A 10 14.49 3.79 -20.07
C ALA A 10 15.05 4.64 -18.93
N HIS A 11 14.56 4.41 -17.73
CA HIS A 11 15.13 4.99 -16.52
C HIS A 11 16.51 4.38 -16.26
N ALA A 12 17.48 5.21 -15.87
CA ALA A 12 18.77 4.72 -15.43
C ALA A 12 18.63 4.00 -14.08
N CYS A 13 19.38 2.93 -13.89
CA CYS A 13 19.42 2.18 -12.64
C CYS A 13 20.86 1.76 -12.31
N THR A 14 21.07 1.32 -11.08
CA THR A 14 22.29 0.60 -10.68
C THR A 14 21.86 -0.84 -10.34
N PRO A 15 22.50 -1.88 -10.91
CA PRO A 15 22.18 -3.25 -10.57
C PRO A 15 22.32 -3.49 -9.06
N GLY A 16 21.33 -4.15 -8.46
CA GLY A 16 21.32 -4.46 -7.03
C GLY A 16 20.78 -3.36 -6.10
N THR A 17 20.45 -2.16 -6.60
CA THR A 17 19.99 -1.03 -5.76
C THR A 17 18.49 -0.75 -5.86
N LEU A 18 17.69 -1.70 -6.37
CA LEU A 18 16.22 -1.61 -6.44
C LEU A 18 15.69 -0.34 -7.13
N SER A 19 16.41 0.20 -8.10
CA SER A 19 16.10 1.51 -8.69
C SER A 19 15.01 1.50 -9.76
N CYS A 20 14.49 0.32 -10.12
CA CYS A 20 13.44 0.17 -11.14
C CYS A 20 12.06 0.00 -10.52
N PHE A 21 11.02 0.34 -11.30
CA PHE A 21 9.64 0.24 -10.82
C PHE A 21 9.18 -1.23 -10.76
N ALA A 22 8.01 -1.46 -10.16
CA ALA A 22 7.40 -2.79 -10.12
C ALA A 22 7.18 -3.33 -11.55
N GLY A 23 7.64 -4.56 -11.81
CA GLY A 23 7.57 -5.19 -13.14
C GLY A 23 8.79 -4.92 -14.03
N GLU A 24 9.73 -4.09 -13.60
CA GLU A 24 10.97 -3.81 -14.31
C GLU A 24 12.18 -4.49 -13.62
N ALA A 25 13.20 -4.77 -14.43
CA ALA A 25 14.51 -5.27 -14.00
C ALA A 25 15.61 -4.33 -14.47
N CYS A 26 16.71 -4.24 -13.72
CA CYS A 26 17.83 -3.40 -14.08
C CYS A 26 18.80 -4.16 -15.00
N LEU A 27 18.70 -3.91 -16.31
CA LEU A 27 19.66 -4.46 -17.26
C LEU A 27 20.99 -3.71 -17.13
N GLY A 28 21.93 -4.31 -16.40
CA GLY A 28 23.25 -3.76 -16.16
C GLY A 28 24.12 -3.67 -17.43
N PHE A 29 24.86 -2.56 -17.56
CA PHE A 29 25.91 -2.36 -18.55
C PHE A 29 27.29 -2.35 -17.87
N SER A 30 28.35 -2.37 -18.68
CA SER A 30 29.71 -2.20 -18.16
C SER A 30 29.85 -0.86 -17.44
N GLY A 31 30.41 -0.86 -16.22
CA GLY A 31 30.64 0.34 -15.42
C GLY A 31 29.61 0.62 -14.32
N GLY A 32 28.71 -0.33 -14.03
CA GLY A 32 27.80 -0.25 -12.88
C GLY A 32 26.51 0.52 -13.12
N CYS A 33 26.33 1.13 -14.30
CA CYS A 33 25.06 1.72 -14.71
C CYS A 33 24.23 0.70 -15.48
N GLY A 34 22.92 0.81 -15.42
CA GLY A 34 21.97 -0.02 -16.16
C GLY A 34 20.77 0.79 -16.66
N ALA A 35 19.84 0.10 -17.30
CA ALA A 35 18.55 0.63 -17.71
C ALA A 35 17.42 -0.26 -17.17
N CYS A 36 16.37 0.36 -16.65
CA CYS A 36 15.14 -0.35 -16.29
C CYS A 36 14.42 -0.81 -17.56
N VAL A 37 14.23 -2.11 -17.66
CA VAL A 37 13.56 -2.77 -18.79
C VAL A 37 12.49 -3.71 -18.25
N ASP A 38 11.54 -4.12 -19.09
CA ASP A 38 10.60 -5.17 -18.72
C ASP A 38 11.34 -6.42 -18.21
N ASP A 39 10.84 -7.03 -17.14
CA ASP A 39 11.44 -8.21 -16.50
C ASP A 39 11.77 -9.34 -17.49
N ALA A 40 10.90 -9.55 -18.49
CA ALA A 40 11.04 -10.53 -19.56
C ALA A 40 12.21 -10.24 -20.52
N ALA A 41 12.66 -8.99 -20.60
CA ALA A 41 13.76 -8.57 -21.46
C ALA A 41 15.14 -8.69 -20.78
N SER A 42 15.17 -8.86 -19.45
CA SER A 42 16.40 -9.09 -18.69
C SER A 42 16.63 -10.60 -18.52
N PRO A 43 17.57 -11.23 -19.25
CA PRO A 43 17.85 -12.64 -19.09
C PRO A 43 18.57 -12.92 -17.76
N PRO A 44 18.35 -14.09 -17.12
CA PRO A 44 19.13 -14.50 -15.96
C PRO A 44 20.62 -14.71 -16.30
N PRO A 45 21.53 -14.67 -15.30
CA PRO A 45 21.27 -14.49 -13.87
C PRO A 45 21.01 -13.02 -13.48
N ARG A 46 20.11 -12.83 -12.52
CA ARG A 46 19.62 -11.55 -11.99
C ARG A 46 20.29 -11.20 -10.66
N GLY A 47 20.44 -9.91 -10.38
CA GLY A 47 21.04 -9.38 -9.16
C GLY A 47 20.08 -9.27 -7.98
N PHE A 48 20.59 -8.85 -6.83
CA PHE A 48 19.80 -8.64 -5.62
C PHE A 48 18.56 -7.76 -5.86
N GLY A 49 17.42 -8.21 -5.33
CA GLY A 49 16.17 -7.47 -5.33
C GLY A 49 15.35 -7.57 -6.63
N GLU A 50 15.91 -8.15 -7.69
CA GLU A 50 15.20 -8.39 -8.95
C GLU A 50 14.23 -9.57 -8.85
N PRO A 51 13.09 -9.56 -9.55
CA PRO A 51 12.11 -10.64 -9.49
C PRO A 51 12.68 -11.96 -10.03
N CYS A 52 12.24 -13.08 -9.46
CA CYS A 52 12.69 -14.42 -9.86
C CYS A 52 11.55 -15.44 -9.77
N ALA A 53 11.64 -16.49 -10.58
CA ALA A 53 10.74 -17.64 -10.48
C ALA A 53 11.42 -18.82 -9.77
N VAL A 54 12.71 -19.02 -10.02
CA VAL A 54 13.54 -20.09 -9.45
C VAL A 54 14.93 -19.61 -9.05
N ASP A 55 15.61 -20.36 -8.20
CA ASP A 55 16.96 -20.03 -7.70
C ASP A 55 17.99 -19.81 -8.80
N ALA A 56 17.92 -20.58 -9.90
CA ALA A 56 18.81 -20.45 -11.04
C ALA A 56 18.65 -19.13 -11.81
N ASP A 57 17.56 -18.39 -11.56
CA ASP A 57 17.39 -17.05 -12.12
C ASP A 57 18.30 -16.04 -11.44
N CYS A 58 18.82 -16.34 -10.25
CA CYS A 58 19.55 -15.41 -9.40
C CYS A 58 21.06 -15.66 -9.45
N LEU A 59 21.84 -14.58 -9.49
CA LEU A 59 23.30 -14.61 -9.43
C LEU A 59 23.81 -15.27 -8.14
N SER A 60 23.08 -15.06 -7.05
CA SER A 60 23.30 -15.69 -5.74
C SER A 60 22.88 -17.16 -5.67
N GLY A 61 22.06 -17.63 -6.62
CA GLY A 61 21.39 -18.93 -6.52
C GLY A 61 20.26 -18.99 -5.48
N LEU A 62 19.69 -17.84 -5.06
CA LEU A 62 18.64 -17.79 -4.04
C LEU A 62 17.45 -16.92 -4.48
N CYS A 63 16.32 -17.56 -4.77
CA CYS A 63 15.05 -16.91 -5.08
C CYS A 63 14.10 -16.93 -3.88
N PHE A 64 14.14 -15.84 -3.09
CA PHE A 64 13.52 -15.70 -1.78
C PHE A 64 12.09 -15.14 -1.85
N THR A 65 11.26 -15.48 -0.85
CA THR A 65 9.89 -14.95 -0.68
C THR A 65 9.84 -14.12 0.61
N ASP A 66 9.57 -12.81 0.52
CA ASP A 66 9.63 -11.88 1.66
C ASP A 66 8.65 -12.27 2.79
N GLY A 67 7.46 -12.74 2.43
CA GLY A 67 6.40 -13.02 3.40
C GLY A 67 5.83 -11.78 4.09
N ASP A 68 6.37 -10.57 3.84
CA ASP A 68 5.87 -9.30 4.35
C ASP A 68 4.54 -8.91 3.67
N PRO A 69 3.38 -9.06 4.36
CA PRO A 69 2.07 -8.84 3.76
C PRO A 69 1.85 -7.39 3.32
N THR A 70 2.60 -6.43 3.87
CA THR A 70 2.48 -5.03 3.49
C THR A 70 3.05 -4.74 2.10
N ARG A 71 4.03 -5.55 1.66
CA ARG A 71 4.76 -5.33 0.41
C ARG A 71 4.25 -6.17 -0.75
N CYS A 72 3.70 -7.35 -0.47
CA CYS A 72 3.31 -8.29 -1.52
C CYS A 72 1.80 -8.35 -1.80
N GLY A 73 1.01 -7.46 -1.19
CA GLY A 73 -0.45 -7.43 -1.39
C GLY A 73 -1.12 -8.71 -0.91
N ALA A 74 -2.37 -8.96 -1.33
CA ALA A 74 -3.17 -10.07 -0.84
C ALA A 74 -2.61 -11.48 -1.17
N ASP A 75 -1.74 -11.60 -2.18
CA ASP A 75 -1.28 -12.90 -2.68
C ASP A 75 0.09 -13.34 -2.15
N CYS A 76 0.72 -12.56 -1.26
CA CYS A 76 1.98 -12.83 -0.52
C CYS A 76 3.12 -13.61 -1.23
N SER A 77 3.13 -13.64 -2.57
CA SER A 77 4.02 -14.51 -3.36
C SER A 77 5.08 -13.72 -4.09
N TYR A 78 5.40 -12.50 -3.66
CA TYR A 78 6.45 -11.72 -4.31
C TYR A 78 7.80 -12.37 -4.02
N ARG A 79 8.47 -12.78 -5.09
CA ARG A 79 9.77 -13.46 -5.04
C ARG A 79 10.83 -12.63 -5.71
N TYR A 80 11.99 -12.53 -5.09
CA TYR A 80 13.12 -11.80 -5.62
C TYR A 80 14.44 -12.49 -5.30
N CYS A 81 15.46 -12.20 -6.10
CA CYS A 81 16.81 -12.68 -5.87
C CYS A 81 17.38 -12.06 -4.61
N ALA A 82 17.67 -12.88 -3.61
CA ALA A 82 18.27 -12.44 -2.35
C ALA A 82 19.72 -12.93 -2.24
N GLU A 83 20.46 -12.41 -1.27
CA GLU A 83 21.82 -12.86 -0.98
C GLU A 83 21.86 -13.49 0.42
N PRO A 84 22.70 -14.51 0.67
CA PRO A 84 22.91 -15.00 2.02
C PRO A 84 23.68 -13.99 2.86
N CYS A 85 23.44 -13.98 4.17
CA CYS A 85 24.18 -13.14 5.13
C CYS A 85 24.42 -13.89 6.45
N GLY A 86 25.51 -13.57 7.14
CA GLY A 86 25.85 -14.02 8.48
C GLY A 86 25.50 -13.00 9.58
N GLY A 87 25.19 -11.75 9.23
CA GLY A 87 24.84 -10.70 10.19
C GLY A 87 24.44 -9.36 9.56
N ALA A 88 24.11 -8.38 10.41
CA ALA A 88 23.45 -7.11 10.05
C ALA A 88 24.27 -6.11 9.20
N GLY A 89 25.48 -6.45 8.77
CA GLY A 89 26.35 -5.57 7.97
C GLY A 89 26.79 -6.17 6.63
N GLU A 90 26.28 -7.34 6.26
CA GLU A 90 26.70 -8.06 5.05
C GLU A 90 25.80 -7.79 3.84
N CYS A 91 24.64 -7.16 4.07
CA CYS A 91 23.66 -6.93 3.03
C CYS A 91 23.94 -5.66 2.21
N PRO A 92 23.48 -5.61 0.95
CA PRO A 92 23.53 -4.41 0.12
C PRO A 92 22.88 -3.19 0.82
N GLU A 93 23.25 -1.98 0.37
CA GLU A 93 22.66 -0.76 0.91
C GLU A 93 21.12 -0.76 0.78
N GLY A 94 20.43 -0.38 1.84
CA GLY A 94 18.97 -0.42 1.90
C GLY A 94 18.39 -1.82 2.04
N ALA A 95 19.18 -2.81 2.47
CA ALA A 95 18.75 -4.14 2.87
C ALA A 95 19.22 -4.48 4.29
N HIS A 96 18.65 -5.51 4.90
CA HIS A 96 19.10 -6.03 6.18
C HIS A 96 19.04 -7.56 6.22
N CYS A 97 19.70 -8.16 7.20
CA CYS A 97 19.79 -9.61 7.33
C CYS A 97 18.65 -10.15 8.19
N ARG A 98 17.80 -11.02 7.63
CA ARG A 98 16.75 -11.77 8.33
C ARG A 98 16.95 -13.27 8.09
N ASP A 99 17.11 -14.03 9.17
CA ASP A 99 17.29 -15.50 9.14
C ASP A 99 18.36 -15.99 8.15
N GLY A 100 19.44 -15.23 8.02
CA GLY A 100 20.56 -15.56 7.14
C GLY A 100 20.36 -15.19 5.67
N VAL A 101 19.32 -14.40 5.36
CA VAL A 101 19.02 -13.89 4.02
C VAL A 101 18.91 -12.36 4.05
N CYS A 102 19.52 -11.70 3.08
CA CYS A 102 19.34 -10.27 2.86
C CYS A 102 17.94 -10.00 2.33
N VAL A 103 17.15 -9.27 3.11
CA VAL A 103 15.81 -8.85 2.74
C VAL A 103 15.78 -7.38 2.40
N ARG A 104 14.87 -6.99 1.51
CA ARG A 104 14.80 -5.62 0.99
C ARG A 104 14.39 -4.66 2.10
N GLY A 105 14.82 -3.41 1.99
CA GLY A 105 14.46 -2.34 2.90
C GLY A 105 15.30 -2.31 4.18
N PRO A 106 15.35 -1.16 4.86
CA PRO A 106 15.94 -1.07 6.19
C PRO A 106 15.14 -1.91 7.20
N ARG A 107 15.70 -2.09 8.39
CA ARG A 107 14.95 -2.56 9.54
C ARG A 107 13.91 -1.52 9.96
N SER A 108 12.80 -2.00 10.49
CA SER A 108 11.67 -1.21 10.95
C SER A 108 11.86 -0.64 12.34
N ASP A 109 11.41 0.59 12.53
CA ASP A 109 11.38 1.27 13.82
C ASP A 109 10.21 0.76 14.68
N LEU A 110 10.16 1.16 15.95
CA LEU A 110 9.03 0.82 16.83
C LEU A 110 7.69 1.27 16.21
N GLY A 111 6.66 0.42 16.36
CA GLY A 111 5.34 0.61 15.80
C GLY A 111 5.19 0.26 14.32
N GLU A 112 6.29 0.13 13.57
CA GLU A 112 6.24 -0.29 12.17
C GLU A 112 6.07 -1.81 12.02
N THR A 113 5.68 -2.24 10.82
CA THR A 113 5.38 -3.65 10.53
C THR A 113 6.65 -4.49 10.39
N CYS A 114 6.57 -5.74 10.83
CA CYS A 114 7.68 -6.70 10.75
C CYS A 114 7.17 -8.10 10.41
N VAL A 115 8.08 -8.99 10.03
CA VAL A 115 7.79 -10.43 9.82
C VAL A 115 8.45 -11.28 10.91
N SER A 116 9.57 -10.80 11.46
CA SER A 116 10.40 -11.44 12.48
C SER A 116 11.11 -10.39 13.34
N ASP A 117 11.66 -10.81 14.47
CA ASP A 117 12.46 -9.94 15.36
C ASP A 117 13.66 -9.31 14.64
N ALA A 118 14.22 -9.99 13.63
CA ALA A 118 15.36 -9.49 12.86
C ALA A 118 15.01 -8.28 11.98
N ASP A 119 13.73 -8.09 11.68
CA ASP A 119 13.25 -6.91 10.95
C ASP A 119 13.26 -5.65 11.82
N CYS A 120 13.35 -5.77 13.14
CA CYS A 120 13.25 -4.63 14.04
C CYS A 120 14.61 -3.99 14.32
N VAL A 121 14.67 -2.65 14.32
CA VAL A 121 15.85 -1.90 14.76
C VAL A 121 16.17 -2.24 16.22
N ALA A 122 15.12 -2.27 17.04
CA ALA A 122 15.13 -2.67 18.44
C ALA A 122 13.80 -3.39 18.78
N GLY A 123 13.81 -4.17 19.86
CA GLY A 123 12.61 -4.85 20.35
C GLY A 123 12.36 -6.22 19.72
N ILE A 124 11.10 -6.63 19.68
CA ILE A 124 10.61 -7.89 19.13
C ILE A 124 9.43 -7.65 18.20
N CYS A 125 9.13 -8.63 17.35
CA CYS A 125 8.04 -8.60 16.40
C CYS A 125 6.80 -9.30 16.97
N GLU A 126 5.83 -8.53 17.47
CA GLU A 126 4.59 -9.07 18.07
C GLU A 126 3.35 -8.75 17.22
N PRO A 127 2.35 -9.65 17.18
CA PRO A 127 1.09 -9.39 16.52
C PRO A 127 0.25 -8.39 17.34
N ASP A 128 -0.26 -7.36 16.67
CA ASP A 128 -1.27 -6.46 17.23
C ASP A 128 -2.64 -7.15 17.35
N ALA A 129 -3.65 -6.43 17.86
CA ALA A 129 -5.00 -6.97 18.01
C ALA A 129 -5.66 -7.35 16.67
N GLY A 130 -5.21 -6.77 15.56
CA GLY A 130 -5.62 -7.10 14.18
C GLY A 130 -4.88 -8.29 13.59
N GLY A 131 -3.86 -8.82 14.28
CA GLY A 131 -3.01 -9.92 13.83
C GLY A 131 -1.86 -9.49 12.92
N LEU A 132 -1.64 -8.18 12.75
CA LEU A 132 -0.50 -7.65 12.02
C LEU A 132 0.70 -7.53 12.95
N TYR A 133 1.84 -8.04 12.51
CA TYR A 133 3.06 -8.03 13.30
C TYR A 133 3.75 -6.66 13.26
N ARG A 134 4.18 -6.18 14.43
CA ARG A 134 4.84 -4.88 14.62
C ARG A 134 6.04 -4.97 15.54
N CYS A 135 7.01 -4.10 15.29
CA CYS A 135 8.15 -3.93 16.17
C CYS A 135 7.71 -3.23 17.45
N VAL A 136 7.83 -3.92 18.58
CA VAL A 136 7.50 -3.39 19.92
C VAL A 136 8.70 -3.54 20.84
N ASP A 137 8.83 -2.62 21.80
CA ASP A 137 9.87 -2.72 22.83
C ASP A 137 9.31 -3.36 24.10
N TRP A 138 10.17 -3.83 25.00
CA TRP A 138 9.76 -4.33 26.30
C TRP A 138 9.52 -3.19 27.28
N CYS A 139 8.53 -3.36 28.15
CA CYS A 139 8.31 -2.47 29.29
C CYS A 139 8.01 -3.24 30.56
N THR A 140 8.19 -2.56 31.68
CA THR A 140 7.71 -3.01 32.99
C THR A 140 6.58 -2.10 33.45
N PRO A 141 5.74 -2.50 34.43
CA PRO A 141 4.70 -1.63 34.97
C PRO A 141 5.23 -0.30 35.55
N GLU A 142 6.52 -0.26 35.89
CA GLU A 142 7.23 0.89 36.45
C GLU A 142 8.09 1.61 35.38
N GLY A 143 8.31 0.95 34.23
CA GLY A 143 9.13 1.42 33.13
C GLY A 143 8.28 2.18 32.12
N ALA A 144 8.68 3.41 31.82
CA ALA A 144 8.01 4.20 30.80
C ALA A 144 8.43 3.73 29.41
N CYS A 145 7.43 3.52 28.54
CA CYS A 145 7.65 3.49 27.11
C CYS A 145 8.11 4.86 26.60
N SER A 146 8.70 4.89 25.41
CA SER A 146 8.99 6.15 24.70
C SER A 146 7.71 6.99 24.54
N PRO A 147 7.79 8.33 24.49
CA PRO A 147 6.60 9.16 24.24
C PRO A 147 5.85 8.72 22.99
N GLY A 148 4.52 8.60 23.08
CA GLY A 148 3.68 8.06 22.01
C GLY A 148 3.46 6.54 22.07
N TYR A 149 3.86 5.89 23.16
CA TYR A 149 3.68 4.46 23.38
C TYR A 149 3.14 4.18 24.79
N THR A 150 2.29 3.16 24.89
CA THR A 150 1.69 2.68 26.13
C THR A 150 2.12 1.24 26.41
N CYS A 151 2.49 0.98 27.67
CA CYS A 151 2.87 -0.36 28.12
C CYS A 151 1.63 -1.23 28.28
N THR A 152 1.45 -2.20 27.38
CA THR A 152 0.34 -3.17 27.41
C THR A 152 0.91 -4.57 27.36
N GLY A 153 0.58 -5.42 28.34
CA GLY A 153 1.04 -6.82 28.35
C GLY A 153 2.55 -7.01 28.53
N GLY A 154 3.30 -5.97 28.90
CA GLY A 154 4.76 -6.01 29.02
C GLY A 154 5.50 -5.57 27.76
N THR A 155 4.78 -5.11 26.72
CA THR A 155 5.35 -4.51 25.52
C THR A 155 4.82 -3.10 25.27
N CYS A 156 5.65 -2.25 24.66
CA CYS A 156 5.35 -0.87 24.30
C CYS A 156 4.67 -0.84 22.95
N TRP A 157 3.37 -0.61 22.97
CA TRP A 157 2.56 -0.43 21.77
C TRP A 157 2.40 1.05 21.47
N PRO A 158 2.34 1.46 20.19
CA PRO A 158 1.94 2.83 19.85
C PRO A 158 0.66 3.20 20.60
N ASP A 159 0.59 4.43 21.10
CA ASP A 159 -0.65 4.95 21.68
C ASP A 159 -1.78 4.81 20.65
N ALA A 160 -2.94 4.33 21.08
CA ALA A 160 -4.10 4.26 20.20
C ALA A 160 -4.38 5.67 19.63
N LEU A 161 -4.52 5.75 18.31
CA LEU A 161 -4.90 6.97 17.60
C LEU A 161 -6.28 7.40 18.10
N ARG A 162 -6.41 8.65 18.52
CA ARG A 162 -7.65 9.17 19.08
C ARG A 162 -8.62 9.56 17.97
N PRO A 163 -9.93 9.64 18.25
CA PRO A 163 -10.87 10.24 17.31
C PRO A 163 -10.40 11.62 16.84
N GLY A 164 -10.30 11.79 15.52
CA GLY A 164 -9.76 12.98 14.85
C GLY A 164 -8.30 12.87 14.37
N ASP A 165 -7.52 11.89 14.86
CA ASP A 165 -6.16 11.65 14.39
C ASP A 165 -6.17 11.06 12.96
N PRO A 166 -5.19 11.42 12.10
CA PRO A 166 -5.07 10.79 10.79
C PRO A 166 -4.71 9.31 10.96
N CYS A 167 -5.42 8.43 10.26
CA CYS A 167 -5.13 7.00 10.19
C CYS A 167 -4.78 6.58 8.76
N GLY A 168 -4.05 5.47 8.64
CA GLY A 168 -3.84 4.80 7.35
C GLY A 168 -5.09 4.03 6.92
N ALA A 169 -5.03 3.22 5.86
CA ALA A 169 -6.16 2.39 5.41
C ALA A 169 -6.59 1.28 6.40
N TRP A 170 -6.16 1.36 7.66
CA TRP A 170 -6.22 0.30 8.65
C TRP A 170 -6.99 0.81 9.88
N GLU A 171 -8.04 0.10 10.27
CA GLU A 171 -9.06 0.53 11.24
C GLU A 171 -8.59 0.37 12.71
N ASP A 172 -7.55 -0.42 12.90
CA ASP A 172 -7.22 -1.11 14.16
C ASP A 172 -6.47 -0.23 15.17
N HIS A 173 -5.95 0.91 14.72
CA HIS A 173 -5.19 1.83 15.59
C HIS A 173 -6.07 2.89 16.22
N CYS A 174 -7.31 3.03 15.78
CA CYS A 174 -8.23 4.00 16.34
C CYS A 174 -8.75 3.51 17.69
N GLU A 175 -8.76 4.37 18.71
CA GLU A 175 -9.31 4.07 20.05
C GLU A 175 -10.81 3.68 19.99
N GLY A 176 -11.51 4.02 18.89
CA GLY A 176 -12.88 3.59 18.55
C GLY A 176 -12.97 2.50 17.47
N GLY A 177 -11.85 1.94 17.02
CA GLY A 177 -11.76 0.81 16.10
C GLY A 177 -12.15 1.09 14.65
N ARG A 178 -12.26 2.36 14.24
CA ARG A 178 -12.68 2.73 12.88
C ARG A 178 -11.86 3.88 12.30
N CYS A 179 -11.32 3.63 11.12
CA CYS A 179 -10.68 4.63 10.29
C CYS A 179 -11.60 4.95 9.10
N VAL A 180 -12.09 6.18 9.00
CA VAL A 180 -13.10 6.56 7.99
C VAL A 180 -12.56 7.69 7.12
N GLU A 181 -12.87 7.62 5.81
CA GLU A 181 -12.57 8.72 4.90
C GLU A 181 -13.53 9.89 5.15
N TYR A 182 -12.96 11.02 5.56
CA TYR A 182 -13.69 12.25 5.83
C TYR A 182 -12.92 13.46 5.27
N GLY A 183 -13.54 14.18 4.33
CA GLY A 183 -12.88 15.33 3.68
C GLY A 183 -11.65 14.96 2.83
N GLY A 184 -11.63 13.76 2.24
CA GLY A 184 -10.52 13.27 1.40
C GLY A 184 -9.28 12.83 2.19
N ARG A 185 -9.44 12.56 3.50
CA ARG A 185 -8.40 12.03 4.39
C ARG A 185 -9.00 10.93 5.24
N LEU A 186 -8.19 9.96 5.60
CA LEU A 186 -8.54 8.90 6.54
C LEU A 186 -8.29 9.40 7.97
N ILE A 187 -9.32 9.39 8.82
CA ILE A 187 -9.25 9.80 10.22
C ILE A 187 -9.89 8.77 11.15
N CYS A 188 -9.34 8.65 12.35
CA CYS A 188 -9.94 7.83 13.39
C CYS A 188 -11.24 8.46 13.84
N VAL A 189 -12.28 7.65 13.99
CA VAL A 189 -13.59 8.12 14.45
C VAL A 189 -14.06 7.26 15.62
N SER A 190 -14.90 7.86 16.46
CA SER A 190 -15.72 7.17 17.46
C SER A 190 -17.19 7.34 17.12
N ASP A 191 -18.03 6.38 17.51
CA ASP A 191 -19.48 6.50 17.35
C ASP A 191 -20.07 7.54 18.30
N CYS A 192 -21.15 8.19 17.89
CA CYS A 192 -21.93 9.12 18.71
C CYS A 192 -23.42 9.04 18.39
N ALA A 193 -24.25 9.19 19.42
CA ALA A 193 -25.68 9.40 19.30
C ALA A 193 -26.02 10.90 19.26
N ASP A 194 -25.28 11.72 20.00
CA ASP A 194 -25.38 13.17 19.96
C ASP A 194 -24.03 13.88 20.22
N SER A 195 -24.04 15.22 20.19
CA SER A 195 -22.82 16.03 20.36
C SER A 195 -22.12 15.88 21.71
N GLY A 196 -22.83 15.37 22.73
CA GLY A 196 -22.27 15.13 24.07
C GLY A 196 -21.38 13.89 24.15
N ASP A 197 -21.46 12.99 23.17
CA ASP A 197 -20.67 11.75 23.14
C ASP A 197 -19.24 11.98 22.61
N CYS A 198 -19.00 13.10 21.94
CA CYS A 198 -17.72 13.39 21.31
C CYS A 198 -16.74 14.08 22.27
N GLU A 199 -15.45 13.70 22.18
CA GLU A 199 -14.37 14.39 22.88
C GLU A 199 -14.32 15.88 22.48
N SER A 200 -13.83 16.73 23.38
CA SER A 200 -13.74 18.16 23.18
C SER A 200 -13.00 18.51 21.88
N GLY A 201 -13.65 19.28 21.01
CA GLY A 201 -13.08 19.69 19.72
C GLY A 201 -13.55 18.84 18.53
N LEU A 202 -14.39 17.83 18.75
CA LEU A 202 -15.05 17.05 17.69
C LEU A 202 -16.55 17.39 17.62
N VAL A 203 -17.18 17.04 16.51
CA VAL A 203 -18.61 17.21 16.28
C VAL A 203 -19.21 15.88 15.84
N CYS A 204 -20.36 15.53 16.41
CA CYS A 204 -21.13 14.37 15.98
C CYS A 204 -21.80 14.66 14.64
N VAL A 205 -21.38 13.94 13.60
CA VAL A 205 -21.98 14.02 12.26
C VAL A 205 -22.76 12.75 11.99
N ALA A 206 -24.04 12.89 11.65
CA ALA A 206 -24.91 11.75 11.38
C ALA A 206 -24.41 10.95 10.16
N GLY A 207 -24.18 9.66 10.33
CA GLY A 207 -23.95 8.72 9.24
C GLY A 207 -25.26 8.33 8.54
N GLY A 208 -25.14 7.78 7.32
CA GLY A 208 -26.29 7.39 6.49
C GLY A 208 -27.19 6.31 7.13
N ASP A 209 -26.66 5.53 8.06
CA ASP A 209 -27.35 4.42 8.73
C ASP A 209 -27.99 4.79 10.08
N GLY A 210 -27.94 6.08 10.47
CA GLY A 210 -28.49 6.57 11.73
C GLY A 210 -27.56 6.49 12.94
N ALA A 211 -26.37 5.89 12.80
CA ALA A 211 -25.27 6.05 13.75
C ALA A 211 -24.43 7.28 13.37
N GLY A 212 -24.16 8.16 14.33
CA GLY A 212 -23.27 9.32 14.13
C GLY A 212 -21.80 8.95 14.35
N VAL A 213 -20.90 9.76 13.80
CA VAL A 213 -19.45 9.68 14.03
C VAL A 213 -18.88 11.00 14.51
N CYS A 214 -17.96 10.96 15.46
CA CYS A 214 -17.22 12.12 15.93
C CYS A 214 -16.09 12.47 14.96
N VAL A 215 -16.15 13.67 14.38
CA VAL A 215 -15.18 14.15 13.39
C VAL A 215 -14.73 15.58 13.69
N PRO A 216 -13.55 16.02 13.22
CA PRO A 216 -13.10 17.40 13.39
C PRO A 216 -14.06 18.41 12.71
N PRO A 217 -14.38 19.55 13.34
CA PRO A 217 -15.30 20.55 12.80
C PRO A 217 -14.84 21.16 11.47
N SER A 218 -13.53 21.22 11.23
CA SER A 218 -12.94 21.76 10.01
C SER A 218 -13.23 20.94 8.76
N ALA A 219 -13.62 19.68 8.92
CA ALA A 219 -13.95 18.81 7.79
C ALA A 219 -15.47 18.73 7.49
N ALA A 220 -16.32 19.38 8.30
CA ALA A 220 -17.79 19.43 8.09
C ALA A 220 -18.28 20.44 7.04
N VAL A 221 -17.39 21.13 6.32
CA VAL A 221 -17.76 22.31 5.49
C VAL A 221 -17.83 22.00 3.98
N ILE A 222 -17.60 20.77 3.51
CA ILE A 222 -17.64 20.45 2.08
C ILE A 222 -18.73 19.40 1.78
N GLY A 223 -20.01 19.74 2.03
CA GLY A 223 -21.08 18.80 1.69
C GLY A 223 -22.50 19.14 2.15
N GLY A 224 -22.80 20.41 2.43
CA GLY A 224 -24.17 20.85 2.73
C GLY A 224 -24.58 21.91 1.73
N GLY A 225 -25.20 21.51 0.62
CA GLY A 225 -25.92 22.44 -0.24
C GLY A 225 -27.18 22.91 0.49
N ASP A 226 -27.37 24.23 0.53
CA ASP A 226 -28.64 24.94 0.30
C ASP A 226 -28.40 26.44 0.54
N ASP A 227 -28.17 27.21 -0.55
CA ASP A 227 -28.72 28.56 -0.77
C ASP A 227 -28.01 29.30 -1.93
N GLY A 228 -28.73 29.41 -3.06
CA GLY A 228 -28.81 30.59 -3.92
C GLY A 228 -27.55 31.23 -4.52
N CYS A 229 -27.30 30.98 -5.81
CA CYS A 229 -26.99 32.04 -6.78
C CYS A 229 -27.23 31.54 -8.22
N GLY A 230 -28.21 32.16 -8.89
CA GLY A 230 -28.55 31.85 -10.27
C GLY A 230 -27.54 32.40 -11.27
N CYS A 231 -27.25 31.60 -12.30
CA CYS A 231 -26.77 32.10 -13.58
C CYS A 231 -27.92 32.01 -14.58
N ALA A 232 -28.58 33.14 -14.79
CA ALA A 232 -29.54 33.32 -15.86
C ALA A 232 -28.85 33.08 -17.21
N VAL A 233 -29.31 32.05 -17.94
CA VAL A 233 -28.94 31.86 -19.35
C VAL A 233 -29.88 32.74 -20.18
N PRO A 234 -29.39 33.75 -20.92
CA PRO A 234 -30.26 34.54 -21.78
C PRO A 234 -30.75 33.71 -22.97
N GLY A 235 -32.07 33.61 -23.09
CA GLY A 235 -32.73 33.09 -24.27
C GLY A 235 -32.52 33.97 -25.50
N ARG A 236 -31.96 33.39 -26.55
CA ARG A 236 -32.19 33.70 -27.98
C ARG A 236 -32.38 32.34 -28.63
N GLY A 237 -33.51 31.99 -29.24
CA GLY A 237 -34.20 32.69 -30.30
C GLY A 237 -34.20 31.69 -31.48
N GLY A 238 -35.38 31.22 -31.87
CA GLY A 238 -35.55 29.91 -32.50
C GLY A 238 -35.11 29.74 -33.95
N ALA A 239 -35.06 28.49 -34.39
CA ALA A 239 -35.35 28.07 -35.74
C ALA A 239 -35.79 26.59 -35.74
N ARG A 240 -36.96 26.36 -36.31
CA ARG A 240 -37.62 25.08 -36.57
C ARG A 240 -36.80 24.26 -37.58
N ALA A 241 -36.75 22.93 -37.45
CA ALA A 241 -36.96 21.99 -38.57
C ALA A 241 -36.79 20.51 -38.15
N SER A 242 -37.86 19.73 -38.33
CA SER A 242 -37.91 18.37 -38.92
C SER A 242 -37.25 17.20 -38.16
N LEU A 243 -37.98 16.28 -37.52
CA LEU A 243 -38.67 15.09 -38.08
C LEU A 243 -37.83 14.19 -39.01
N GLY A 244 -37.55 12.97 -38.54
CA GLY A 244 -36.97 11.83 -39.29
C GLY A 244 -36.19 10.90 -38.35
N LEU A 245 -36.79 9.97 -37.60
CA LEU A 245 -37.29 8.65 -38.05
C LEU A 245 -36.25 7.87 -38.88
N CYS A 246 -35.49 6.99 -38.23
CA CYS A 246 -35.02 5.73 -38.80
C CYS A 246 -34.68 4.72 -37.68
N LEU A 247 -35.60 3.78 -37.52
CA LEU A 247 -35.47 2.51 -36.82
C LEU A 247 -34.61 1.53 -37.63
N ALA A 248 -34.11 0.52 -36.90
CA ALA A 248 -33.81 -0.83 -37.34
C ALA A 248 -32.35 -1.18 -37.73
N GLY A 249 -31.85 -2.17 -36.98
CA GLY A 249 -31.11 -3.29 -37.56
C GLY A 249 -29.68 -3.46 -37.05
N LEU A 250 -29.47 -4.39 -36.12
CA LEU A 250 -28.44 -5.44 -36.22
C LEU A 250 -28.45 -6.36 -34.99
N LEU A 251 -29.43 -7.27 -34.98
CA LEU A 251 -29.27 -8.60 -34.39
C LEU A 251 -28.86 -9.54 -35.54
N LEU A 252 -27.64 -10.10 -35.52
CA LEU A 252 -27.25 -11.42 -36.07
C LEU A 252 -25.73 -11.52 -36.28
N ALA A 253 -25.06 -12.24 -35.37
CA ALA A 253 -23.79 -12.98 -35.48
C ALA A 253 -23.11 -12.86 -34.10
N PHE A 254 -23.20 -13.84 -33.20
CA PHE A 254 -22.30 -14.98 -33.21
C PHE A 254 -22.99 -16.19 -32.54
N ARG A 255 -23.65 -17.01 -33.35
CA ARG A 255 -24.03 -18.41 -33.04
C ARG A 255 -23.07 -19.38 -33.74
N LEU A 256 -21.74 -19.25 -33.57
CA LEU A 256 -20.78 -20.13 -34.26
C LEU A 256 -19.52 -20.55 -33.47
N THR A 257 -19.55 -20.67 -32.15
CA THR A 257 -18.42 -21.33 -31.42
C THR A 257 -18.82 -22.50 -30.53
N ARG A 258 -20.09 -22.94 -30.55
CA ARG A 258 -20.50 -24.19 -29.91
C ARG A 258 -20.38 -25.38 -30.86
N ARG A 259 -19.16 -25.78 -31.23
CA ARG A 259 -18.87 -27.15 -31.70
C ARG A 259 -17.36 -27.41 -31.78
N ARG A 260 -16.92 -28.50 -31.12
CA ARG A 260 -15.58 -29.15 -31.07
C ARG A 260 -14.74 -28.65 -29.87
N ARG A 261 -14.35 -29.48 -28.89
CA ARG A 261 -13.92 -30.89 -28.93
C ARG A 261 -14.20 -31.58 -27.58
N SER A 262 -14.76 -32.78 -27.67
CA SER A 262 -14.50 -33.88 -26.75
C SER A 262 -13.69 -34.93 -27.52
N ARG A 263 -12.49 -35.20 -27.02
CA ARG A 263 -11.77 -36.49 -27.01
C ARG A 263 -10.49 -36.28 -26.25
#